data_AF-A0AAJ3QYD1-F1
#
_entry.id   AF-A0AAJ3QYD1-F1
#
_cell.length_a   1.000
_cell.length_b   1.000
_cell.length_c   1.000
_cell.angle_alpha   90.00
_cell.angle_beta   90.00
_cell.angle_gamma   90.00
#
_symmetry.space_group_name_H-M   'P 1'
#
loop_
_entity.id
_entity.type
_entity.pdbx_description
1 polymer ?
#
loop_
_entity_poly.entity_id
_entity_poly.type
_entity_poly.pdbx_seq_one_letter_code
_entity_poly.pdbx_strand_id
1 'polypeptide(L)'
;MRLVVTGGRDYRDTASIFAALDELHARRPISVLIEGEADGLDRRAANWAFRRGVAVLPFPAMWKLLGKAAGARRNQQMIDEGQPDFALVFPGGTGTADMRRRLIAACIPFEEVTHA
;
A
#
# COMPACT_ATOMS: atom_id res chain seq x y z
N MET A 1 -4.66 9.13 10.22
CA MET A 1 -5.40 8.49 9.12
C MET A 1 -4.84 7.10 8.86
N ARG A 2 -5.68 6.20 8.34
CA ARG A 2 -5.32 4.87 7.87
C ARG A 2 -4.92 4.98 6.40
N LEU A 3 -3.66 4.73 6.11
CA LEU A 3 -3.10 4.82 4.76
C LEU A 3 -2.91 3.42 4.20
N VAL A 4 -3.46 3.15 3.02
CA VAL A 4 -3.05 1.98 2.24
C VAL A 4 -1.96 2.33 1.25
N VAL A 5 -0.90 1.52 1.18
CA VAL A 5 0.15 1.64 0.16
C VAL A 5 0.06 0.50 -0.83
N THR A 6 0.35 0.79 -2.09
CA THR A 6 0.39 -0.23 -3.15
C THR A 6 1.40 0.16 -4.23
N GLY A 7 2.03 -0.83 -4.84
CA GLY A 7 3.02 -0.62 -5.91
C GLY A 7 3.69 -1.91 -6.32
N GLY A 8 4.68 -1.80 -7.20
CA GLY A 8 5.37 -2.95 -7.78
C GLY A 8 6.20 -3.71 -6.76
N ARG A 9 6.27 -5.04 -6.90
CA ARG A 9 7.16 -5.91 -6.11
C ARG A 9 8.64 -5.65 -6.38
N ASP A 10 8.93 -5.02 -7.52
CA ASP A 10 10.28 -4.63 -7.92
C ASP A 10 10.58 -3.17 -7.59
N TYR A 11 9.60 -2.43 -7.04
CA TYR A 11 9.82 -1.06 -6.59
C TYR A 11 10.61 -1.06 -5.29
N ARG A 12 11.92 -0.82 -5.40
CA ARG A 12 12.91 -1.05 -4.34
C ARG A 12 13.64 0.22 -3.89
N ASP A 13 13.28 1.38 -4.44
CA ASP A 13 13.87 2.66 -4.05
C ASP A 13 13.37 3.09 -2.67
N THR A 14 14.09 2.67 -1.63
CA THR A 14 13.76 2.97 -0.25
C THR A 14 13.76 4.48 0.03
N ALA A 15 14.67 5.25 -0.58
CA ALA A 15 14.78 6.68 -0.31
C ALA A 15 13.51 7.39 -0.77
N SER A 16 13.05 7.08 -1.99
CA SER A 16 11.86 7.70 -2.55
C SER A 16 10.56 7.24 -1.89
N ILE A 17 10.49 5.96 -1.47
CA ILE A 17 9.37 5.47 -0.64
C ILE A 17 9.28 6.24 0.67
N PHE A 18 10.42 6.40 1.34
CA PHE A 18 10.47 7.09 2.63
C PHE A 18 10.14 8.57 2.48
N ALA A 19 10.69 9.22 1.46
CA ALA A 19 10.41 10.64 1.18
C ALA A 19 8.91 10.87 0.94
N ALA A 20 8.28 10.06 0.08
CA ALA A 20 6.85 10.19 -0.21
C ALA A 20 5.98 9.93 1.04
N LEU A 21 6.33 8.93 1.85
CA LEU A 21 5.62 8.64 3.10
C LEU A 21 5.83 9.72 4.17
N ASP A 22 7.05 10.24 4.33
CA ASP A 22 7.35 11.32 5.26
C ASP A 22 6.63 12.62 4.86
N GLU A 23 6.63 12.97 3.57
CA GLU A 23 5.91 14.12 3.05
C GLU A 23 4.40 14.01 3.30
N LEU A 24 3.81 12.85 3.00
CA LEU A 24 2.40 12.61 3.25
C LEU A 24 2.10 12.62 4.76
N HIS A 25 2.93 12.00 5.58
CA HIS A 25 2.77 11.96 7.03
C HIS A 25 2.83 13.36 7.65
N ALA A 26 3.71 14.23 7.17
CA ALA A 26 3.81 15.61 7.62
C ALA A 26 2.55 16.43 7.28
N ARG A 27 1.97 16.23 6.08
CA ARG A 27 0.72 16.90 5.68
C ARG A 27 -0.51 16.30 6.37
N ARG A 28 -0.51 14.99 6.58
CA ARG A 28 -1.63 14.18 7.08
C ARG A 28 -1.09 13.03 7.93
N PRO A 29 -1.04 13.18 9.27
CA PRO A 29 -0.48 12.16 10.14
C PRO A 29 -1.09 10.78 9.92
N ILE A 30 -0.23 9.82 9.60
CA ILE A 30 -0.58 8.41 9.38
C ILE A 30 -0.51 7.69 10.73
N SER A 31 -1.62 7.07 11.13
CA SER A 31 -1.72 6.31 12.37
C SER A 31 -1.63 4.81 12.14
N VAL A 32 -2.06 4.34 10.96
CA VAL A 32 -1.97 2.94 10.53
C VAL A 32 -1.54 2.90 9.07
N LEU A 33 -0.54 2.08 8.76
CA LEU A 33 -0.10 1.75 7.42
C LEU A 33 -0.63 0.36 7.04
N ILE A 34 -1.39 0.27 5.96
CA ILE A 34 -1.99 -0.96 5.42
C ILE A 34 -1.19 -1.38 4.18
N GLU A 35 -0.70 -2.61 4.17
CA GLU A 35 0.18 -3.13 3.11
C GLU A 35 -0.09 -4.62 2.83
N GLY A 36 0.42 -5.13 1.71
CA GLY A 36 0.02 -6.42 1.15
C GLY A 36 0.94 -7.62 1.42
N GLU A 37 1.88 -7.47 2.34
CA GLU A 37 2.92 -8.40 2.77
C GLU A 37 3.74 -8.98 1.60
N ALA A 38 3.93 -8.19 0.53
CA ALA A 38 4.81 -8.56 -0.58
C ALA A 38 6.26 -8.10 -0.35
N ASP A 39 7.20 -8.65 -1.13
CA ASP A 39 8.53 -8.04 -1.23
C ASP A 39 8.48 -6.74 -2.05
N GLY A 40 9.53 -5.93 -1.96
CA GLY A 40 9.63 -4.64 -2.66
C GLY A 40 9.09 -3.48 -1.83
N LEU A 41 8.02 -2.85 -2.33
CA LEU A 41 7.39 -1.68 -1.72
C LEU A 41 6.89 -1.98 -0.31
N ASP A 42 6.02 -2.98 -0.18
CA ASP A 42 5.30 -3.38 1.03
C ASP A 42 6.26 -3.52 2.23
N ARG A 43 7.33 -4.30 2.06
CA ARG A 43 8.37 -4.48 3.08
C ARG A 43 9.10 -3.19 3.47
N ARG A 44 9.35 -2.28 2.51
CA ARG A 44 10.02 -1.00 2.78
C ARG A 44 9.09 -0.02 3.48
N ALA A 45 7.83 0.03 3.09
CA ALA A 45 6.81 0.85 3.72
C ALA A 45 6.57 0.38 5.18
N ALA A 46 6.49 -0.93 5.42
CA ALA A 46 6.42 -1.48 6.77
C ALA A 46 7.65 -1.09 7.62
N ASN A 47 8.85 -1.06 7.03
CA ASN A 47 10.06 -0.59 7.71
C ASN A 47 10.00 0.91 8.04
N TRP A 48 9.48 1.73 7.13
CA TRP A 48 9.23 3.15 7.38
C TRP A 48 8.28 3.33 8.57
N ALA A 49 7.15 2.62 8.58
CA ALA A 49 6.16 2.70 9.64
C ALA A 49 6.75 2.31 11.01
N PHE A 50 7.51 1.22 11.06
CA PHE A 50 8.24 0.81 12.26
C PHE A 50 9.16 1.93 12.78
N ARG A 51 9.93 2.58 11.90
CA ARG A 51 10.83 3.69 12.28
C ARG A 51 10.13 4.96 12.74
N ARG A 52 8.86 5.14 12.37
CA ARG A 52 8.03 6.31 12.73
C ARG A 52 7.06 6.02 13.87
N GLY A 53 7.06 4.81 14.43
CA GLY A 53 6.09 4.40 15.45
C GLY A 53 4.66 4.30 14.93
N VAL A 54 4.49 4.13 13.61
CA VAL A 54 3.18 3.94 12.96
C VAL A 54 2.84 2.45 12.98
N ALA A 55 1.60 2.12 13.35
CA ALA A 55 1.14 0.74 13.36
C ALA A 55 1.07 0.18 11.92
N VAL A 56 1.43 -1.08 11.74
CA VAL A 56 1.33 -1.78 10.45
C VAL A 56 0.18 -2.78 10.51
N LEU A 57 -0.67 -2.77 9.49
CA LEU A 57 -1.71 -3.77 9.28
C LEU A 57 -1.42 -4.54 7.97
N PRO A 58 -0.76 -5.71 8.06
CA PRO A 58 -0.39 -6.51 6.90
C PRO A 58 -1.58 -7.33 6.37
N PHE A 59 -1.63 -7.53 5.06
CA PHE A 59 -2.59 -8.39 4.37
C PHE A 59 -1.86 -9.38 3.44
N PRO A 60 -1.46 -10.56 3.92
CA PRO A 60 -0.80 -11.57 3.09
C PRO A 60 -1.75 -12.16 2.04
N ALA A 61 -1.27 -12.29 0.81
CA ALA A 61 -2.01 -12.98 -0.24
C ALA A 61 -1.93 -14.51 -0.09
N MET A 62 -3.07 -15.18 -0.06
CA MET A 62 -3.18 -16.64 0.09
C MET A 62 -2.87 -17.41 -1.21
N TRP A 63 -1.65 -17.29 -1.74
CA TRP A 63 -1.24 -17.88 -3.03
C TRP A 63 -1.44 -19.40 -3.10
N LYS A 64 -1.16 -20.12 -2.00
CA LYS A 64 -1.30 -21.58 -1.94
C LYS A 64 -2.75 -22.04 -2.12
N LEU A 65 -3.72 -21.23 -1.66
CA LEU A 65 -5.14 -21.56 -1.69
C LEU A 65 -5.84 -21.04 -2.94
N LEU A 66 -5.54 -19.80 -3.34
CA LEU A 66 -6.31 -19.06 -4.35
C LEU A 66 -5.57 -18.87 -5.68
N GLY A 67 -4.32 -19.32 -5.78
CA GLY A 67 -3.50 -19.19 -6.98
C GLY A 67 -3.45 -17.75 -7.49
N LYS A 68 -3.70 -17.56 -8.79
CA LYS A 68 -3.63 -16.23 -9.44
C LYS A 68 -4.61 -15.20 -8.86
N ALA A 69 -5.72 -15.64 -8.27
CA ALA A 69 -6.72 -14.74 -7.69
C ALA A 69 -6.31 -14.18 -6.31
N ALA A 70 -5.28 -14.75 -5.67
CA ALA A 70 -4.87 -14.39 -4.32
C ALA A 70 -4.56 -12.89 -4.18
N GLY A 71 -3.84 -12.30 -5.15
CA GLY A 71 -3.49 -10.88 -5.12
C GLY A 71 -4.71 -9.96 -5.19
N ALA A 72 -5.63 -10.22 -6.12
CA ALA A 72 -6.84 -9.41 -6.29
C ALA A 72 -7.80 -9.53 -5.09
N ARG A 73 -7.92 -10.74 -4.51
CA ARG A 73 -8.69 -10.96 -3.28
C ARG A 73 -8.08 -10.21 -2.10
N ARG A 74 -6.77 -10.31 -1.93
CA ARG A 74 -6.03 -9.56 -0.90
C ARG A 74 -6.19 -8.05 -1.05
N ASN A 75 -6.14 -7.53 -2.28
CA ASN A 75 -6.36 -6.11 -2.53
C ASN A 75 -7.76 -5.66 -2.09
N GLN A 76 -8.79 -6.50 -2.29
CA GLN A 76 -10.12 -6.19 -1.79
C GLN A 76 -10.16 -6.20 -0.25
N GLN A 77 -9.51 -7.16 0.40
CA GLN A 77 -9.45 -7.22 1.87
C GLN A 77 -8.77 -6.00 2.49
N MET A 78 -7.69 -5.50 1.87
CA MET A 78 -7.03 -4.26 2.29
C MET A 78 -7.98 -3.05 2.29
N ILE A 79 -9.05 -3.06 1.47
CA ILE A 79 -10.08 -2.03 1.44
C ILE A 79 -11.18 -2.34 2.46
N ASP A 80 -11.76 -3.54 2.38
CA ASP A 80 -12.94 -3.92 3.17
C ASP A 80 -12.63 -4.00 4.67
N GLU A 81 -11.55 -4.67 5.02
CA GLU A 81 -11.12 -4.89 6.40
C GLU A 81 -10.12 -3.82 6.84
N GLY A 82 -9.26 -3.37 5.92
CA GLY A 82 -8.29 -2.33 6.21
C GLY A 82 -8.94 -0.96 6.42
N GLN A 83 -10.08 -0.68 5.78
CA GLN A 83 -10.83 0.58 5.87
C GLN A 83 -9.91 1.82 5.76
N PRO A 84 -9.17 1.98 4.65
CA PRO A 84 -8.25 3.10 4.48
C PRO A 84 -9.00 4.41 4.25
N ASP A 85 -8.51 5.49 4.87
CA ASP A 85 -8.99 6.85 4.62
C ASP A 85 -8.37 7.45 3.34
N PHE A 86 -7.17 6.96 2.99
CA PHE A 86 -6.37 7.46 1.89
C PHE A 86 -5.48 6.36 1.32
N ALA A 87 -5.03 6.51 0.08
CA ALA A 87 -4.05 5.62 -0.52
C ALA A 87 -2.86 6.36 -1.16
N LEU A 88 -1.68 5.74 -1.10
CA LEU A 88 -0.49 6.17 -1.82
C LEU A 88 -0.09 5.07 -2.81
N VAL A 89 -0.18 5.39 -4.10
CA VAL A 89 -0.03 4.45 -5.21
C VAL A 89 1.31 4.68 -5.90
N PHE A 90 2.25 3.77 -5.72
CA PHE A 90 3.56 3.77 -6.36
C PHE A 90 3.51 3.05 -7.72
N PRO A 91 4.50 3.27 -8.60
CA PRO A 91 4.59 2.57 -9.87
C PRO A 91 4.59 1.05 -9.68
N GLY A 92 3.85 0.34 -10.53
CA GLY A 92 3.71 -1.11 -10.44
C GLY A 92 2.93 -1.72 -11.59
N GLY A 93 2.82 -3.05 -11.56
CA GLY A 93 2.18 -3.84 -12.62
C GLY A 93 0.67 -4.03 -12.43
N THR A 94 0.18 -5.17 -12.92
CA THR A 94 -1.25 -5.52 -12.92
C THR A 94 -1.90 -5.50 -11.54
N GLY A 95 -1.18 -5.93 -10.49
CA GLY A 95 -1.69 -5.91 -9.11
C GLY A 95 -1.93 -4.50 -8.57
N THR A 96 -1.07 -3.54 -8.93
CA THR A 96 -1.22 -2.13 -8.58
C THR A 96 -2.36 -1.50 -9.37
N ALA A 97 -2.47 -1.81 -10.67
CA ALA A 97 -3.58 -1.37 -11.50
C ALA A 97 -4.94 -1.91 -11.01
N ASP A 98 -4.99 -3.15 -10.50
CA ASP A 98 -6.18 -3.69 -9.83
C ASP A 98 -6.53 -2.89 -8.57
N MET A 99 -5.57 -2.65 -7.67
CA MET A 99 -5.80 -1.84 -6.46
C MET A 99 -6.34 -0.45 -6.81
N ARG A 100 -5.72 0.25 -7.78
CA ARG A 100 -6.17 1.56 -8.24
C ARG A 100 -7.64 1.57 -8.67
N ARG A 101 -8.08 0.56 -9.45
CA ARG A 101 -9.48 0.44 -9.87
C ARG A 101 -10.42 0.27 -8.67
N ARG A 102 -10.01 -0.51 -7.67
CA ARG A 102 -10.81 -0.72 -6.44
C ARG A 102 -10.90 0.54 -5.59
N LEU A 103 -9.82 1.30 -5.45
CA LEU A 103 -9.83 2.59 -4.76
C LEU A 103 -10.84 3.56 -5.38
N ILE A 104 -10.86 3.65 -6.71
CA ILE A 104 -11.84 4.45 -7.46
C ILE A 104 -13.26 3.95 -7.19
N ALA A 105 -13.49 2.64 -7.29
CA ALA A 105 -14.81 2.06 -7.06
C ALA A 105 -15.33 2.26 -5.62
N ALA A 106 -14.43 2.31 -4.65
CA ALA A 106 -14.73 2.56 -3.25
C ALA A 106 -14.74 4.04 -2.85
N CYS A 107 -14.53 4.96 -3.81
CA CYS A 107 -14.42 6.40 -3.57
C CYS A 107 -13.33 6.78 -2.53
N ILE A 108 -12.27 5.98 -2.42
CA ILE A 108 -11.14 6.26 -1.54
C ILE A 108 -10.17 7.21 -2.26
N PRO A 109 -9.88 8.39 -1.72
CA PRO A 109 -8.95 9.33 -2.33
C PRO A 109 -7.51 8.79 -2.30
N PHE A 110 -6.74 9.09 -3.33
CA PHE A 110 -5.36 8.61 -3.46
C PHE A 110 -4.44 9.60 -4.18
N GLU A 111 -3.15 9.50 -3.90
CA GLU A 111 -2.07 10.18 -4.62
C GLU A 111 -1.22 9.14 -5.37
N GLU A 112 -0.81 9.48 -6.60
CA GLU A 112 0.10 8.66 -7.40
C GLU A 112 1.52 9.21 -7.31
N VAL A 113 2.46 8.34 -6.94
CA VAL A 113 3.89 8.67 -6.95
C VAL A 113 4.41 8.42 -8.35
N THR A 114 4.71 9.50 -9.08
CA THR A 114 5.13 9.41 -10.49
C THR A 114 6.65 9.49 -10.68
N HIS A 115 7.42 9.88 -9.65
CA HIS A 115 8.85 10.18 -9.78
C HIS A 115 9.62 9.79 -8.52
N ALA A 116 10.73 9.09 -8.74
CA ALA A 116 11.78 8.73 -7.81
C ALA A 116 13.08 8.67 -8.62
#